data_AF-E5VEK4-F1
#
_entry.id   AF-E5VEK4-F1
#
_cell.length_a   1.000
_cell.length_b   1.000
_cell.length_c   1.000
_cell.angle_alpha   90.00
_cell.angle_beta   90.00
_cell.angle_gamma   90.00
#
_symmetry.space_group_name_H-M   'P 1'
#
loop_
_entity.id
_entity.type
_entity.pdbx_description
1 polymer ?
#
loop_
_entity_poly.entity_id
_entity_poly.type
_entity_poly.pdbx_seq_one_letter_code
_entity_poly.pdbx_strand_id
1 'polypeptide(L)'
;MRKNFFYAAALVLGLAFTATACSDDDDNSTVNPADIEYNSENAASWHNYMRNVAALLKADATNLYDSWNTSYKGGASFATSFKAHNGAYNFSSAWNCIEQVIDGCVEISNEVGETKIGDPYNKYMANNVTEALYAVESWYSWHSRDDYTNNIYSIRNAYYGSLDGKVSDKSISKLVAGVNAELDMKVSAAITTAASAIQAIPQPFRNNINSQETVAAIKACEELESVLDKELKPYIRDNSTINSNEALDPIVENYVNVVVLPTYKDLKEKNSTLYDAVVALANNPSNSAFETACNAWITAREPWEESEAFLFGPVDELGLDPNMDSWPLDQNAIVQILNSQKWGDLEWSEGDDDAKVESAQNVRGFHTLEFLLFKDGKPRTVK
;
A
#
# COMPACT_ATOMS: atom_id res chain seq x y z
N MET A 1 -32.58 3.69 -10.39
CA MET A 1 -32.01 3.66 -9.02
C MET A 1 -30.64 3.03 -9.13
N ARG A 2 -29.59 3.83 -9.28
CA ARG A 2 -28.20 3.36 -9.33
C ARG A 2 -27.64 3.49 -7.93
N LYS A 3 -27.14 2.39 -7.35
CA LYS A 3 -26.41 2.42 -6.08
C LYS A 3 -25.12 3.19 -6.33
N ASN A 4 -24.92 4.31 -5.63
CA ASN A 4 -23.62 4.96 -5.55
C ASN A 4 -22.74 4.02 -4.72
N PHE A 5 -21.89 3.26 -5.38
CA PHE A 5 -20.75 2.62 -4.71
C PHE A 5 -19.76 3.74 -4.41
N PHE A 6 -19.92 4.35 -3.25
CA PHE A 6 -18.78 4.96 -2.57
C PHE A 6 -17.97 3.77 -2.06
N TYR A 7 -16.97 3.35 -2.82
CA TYR A 7 -15.81 2.73 -2.20
C TYR A 7 -15.14 3.89 -1.46
N ALA A 8 -15.54 4.09 -0.20
CA ALA A 8 -14.56 4.59 0.75
C ALA A 8 -13.43 3.57 0.69
N ALA A 9 -12.17 4.03 0.63
CA ALA A 9 -11.00 3.18 0.87
C ALA A 9 -11.41 2.16 1.93
N ALA A 10 -11.49 0.89 1.55
CA ALA A 10 -12.09 -0.11 2.40
C ALA A 10 -11.14 -0.26 3.59
N LEU A 11 -11.40 0.53 4.63
CA LEU A 11 -10.93 0.33 5.99
C LEU A 11 -11.44 -1.06 6.37
N VAL A 12 -10.64 -2.07 6.06
CA VAL A 12 -10.84 -3.44 6.51
C VAL A 12 -10.55 -3.41 8.00
N LEU A 13 -11.56 -3.02 8.78
CA LEU A 13 -11.69 -3.46 10.16
C LEU A 13 -11.87 -4.98 10.10
N GLY A 14 -10.75 -5.68 9.98
CA GLY A 14 -10.65 -7.11 10.10
C GLY A 14 -11.08 -7.52 11.50
N LEU A 15 -12.39 -7.71 11.69
CA LEU A 15 -12.88 -8.56 12.76
C LEU A 15 -12.35 -9.95 12.44
N ALA A 16 -11.24 -10.30 13.09
CA ALA A 16 -10.72 -11.66 13.13
C ALA A 16 -11.78 -12.57 13.76
N PHE A 17 -12.76 -13.00 12.94
CA PHE A 17 -13.61 -14.12 13.28
C PHE A 17 -12.75 -15.36 13.10
N THR A 18 -12.22 -15.86 14.21
CA THR A 18 -11.78 -17.24 14.31
C THR A 18 -13.00 -18.15 14.14
N ALA A 19 -13.42 -18.36 12.89
CA ALA A 19 -14.35 -19.43 12.56
C ALA A 19 -13.53 -20.73 12.61
N THR A 20 -13.54 -21.38 13.78
CA THR A 20 -13.17 -22.79 13.88
C THR A 20 -14.14 -23.59 13.02
N ALA A 21 -13.71 -23.92 11.80
CA ALA A 21 -14.36 -24.93 10.97
C ALA A 21 -14.13 -26.28 11.66
N CYS A 22 -15.13 -26.75 12.39
CA CYS A 22 -15.17 -28.14 12.85
C CYS A 22 -15.37 -29.04 11.62
N SER A 23 -14.28 -29.64 11.14
CA SER A 23 -14.36 -30.97 10.53
C SER A 23 -13.45 -31.90 11.35
N ASP A 24 -14.08 -32.81 12.08
CA ASP A 24 -13.41 -33.92 12.76
C ASP A 24 -12.59 -34.71 11.74
N ASP A 25 -11.26 -34.62 11.83
CA ASP A 25 -10.33 -35.65 11.40
C ASP A 25 -9.01 -35.47 12.18
N ASP A 26 -8.90 -36.26 13.25
CA ASP A 26 -7.74 -36.41 14.13
C ASP A 26 -6.58 -37.14 13.39
N ASP A 27 -5.81 -36.44 12.55
CA ASP A 27 -4.38 -36.73 12.32
C ASP A 27 -3.74 -35.69 11.38
N ASN A 28 -3.43 -34.50 11.88
CA ASN A 28 -2.44 -33.65 11.22
C ASN A 28 -1.76 -32.80 12.28
N SER A 29 -0.44 -32.88 12.39
CA SER A 29 0.32 -31.93 13.22
C SER A 29 0.01 -30.53 12.70
N THR A 30 -0.84 -29.78 13.40
CA THR A 30 -1.23 -28.41 13.02
C THR A 30 -0.01 -27.52 13.23
N VAL A 31 0.85 -27.45 12.21
CA VAL A 31 1.89 -26.44 12.12
C VAL A 31 1.17 -25.10 12.17
N ASN A 32 1.46 -24.29 13.19
CA ASN A 32 1.04 -22.90 13.23
C ASN A 32 1.50 -22.25 11.91
N PRO A 33 0.61 -21.66 11.10
CA PRO A 33 0.99 -21.13 9.79
C PRO A 33 2.18 -20.18 9.83
N ALA A 34 2.32 -19.40 10.91
CA ALA A 34 3.46 -18.51 11.13
C ALA A 34 4.81 -19.26 11.23
N ASP A 35 4.78 -20.56 11.53
CA ASP A 35 5.94 -21.40 11.76
C ASP A 35 6.28 -22.29 10.56
N ILE A 36 5.52 -22.26 9.46
CA ILE A 36 5.81 -23.09 8.28
C ILE A 36 7.23 -22.80 7.73
N GLU A 37 7.95 -23.88 7.44
CA GLU A 37 9.34 -23.86 6.98
C GLU A 37 9.42 -24.38 5.55
N TYR A 38 10.23 -23.71 4.74
CA TYR A 38 10.63 -24.24 3.44
C TYR A 38 11.48 -25.51 3.64
N ASN A 39 11.15 -26.59 2.93
CA ASN A 39 11.91 -27.84 2.95
C ASN A 39 11.71 -28.63 1.65
N SER A 40 12.42 -29.75 1.50
CA SER A 40 12.37 -30.57 0.29
C SER A 40 10.98 -31.14 -0.03
N GLU A 41 10.12 -31.34 0.96
CA GLU A 41 8.79 -31.94 0.79
C GLU A 41 7.79 -30.92 0.21
N ASN A 42 7.91 -29.65 0.59
CA ASN A 42 7.00 -28.59 0.16
C ASN A 42 7.57 -27.66 -0.91
N ALA A 43 8.85 -27.78 -1.26
CA ALA A 43 9.56 -26.91 -2.20
C ALA A 43 8.81 -26.70 -3.53
N ALA A 44 8.29 -27.77 -4.14
CA ALA A 44 7.59 -27.68 -5.42
C ALA A 44 6.33 -26.82 -5.33
N SER A 45 5.48 -27.06 -4.34
CA SER A 45 4.28 -26.27 -4.10
C SER A 45 4.59 -24.83 -3.73
N TRP A 46 5.62 -24.62 -2.89
CA TRP A 46 6.07 -23.29 -2.48
C TRP A 46 6.48 -22.44 -3.69
N HIS A 47 7.28 -23.02 -4.58
CA HIS A 47 7.72 -22.37 -5.81
C HIS A 47 6.55 -22.07 -6.77
N ASN A 48 5.60 -22.98 -6.90
CA ASN A 48 4.41 -22.76 -7.71
C ASN A 48 3.57 -21.62 -7.13
N TYR A 49 3.40 -21.55 -5.81
CA TYR A 49 2.63 -20.46 -5.18
C TYR A 49 3.31 -19.11 -5.40
N MET A 50 4.62 -19.01 -5.14
CA MET A 50 5.36 -17.76 -5.41
C MET A 50 5.21 -17.29 -6.86
N ARG A 51 5.28 -18.22 -7.84
CA ARG A 51 5.07 -17.89 -9.26
C ARG A 51 3.69 -17.34 -9.54
N ASN A 52 2.63 -17.95 -8.99
CA ASN A 52 1.27 -17.49 -9.19
C ASN A 52 1.06 -16.10 -8.58
N VAL A 53 1.49 -15.87 -7.33
CA VAL A 53 1.37 -14.56 -6.67
C VAL A 53 2.17 -13.49 -7.41
N ALA A 54 3.42 -13.77 -7.80
CA ALA A 54 4.23 -12.82 -8.55
C ALA A 54 3.67 -12.52 -9.96
N ALA A 55 3.04 -13.51 -10.61
CA ALA A 55 2.38 -13.32 -11.90
C ALA A 55 1.16 -12.39 -11.76
N LEU A 56 0.37 -12.58 -10.71
CA LEU A 56 -0.77 -11.72 -10.38
C LEU A 56 -0.34 -10.29 -10.08
N LEU A 57 0.66 -10.09 -9.21
CA LEU A 57 1.24 -8.77 -8.92
C LEU A 57 1.74 -8.04 -10.17
N LYS A 58 2.40 -8.78 -11.09
CA LYS A 58 2.85 -8.23 -12.37
C LYS A 58 1.67 -7.82 -13.26
N ALA A 59 0.62 -8.63 -13.31
CA ALA A 59 -0.57 -8.35 -14.11
C ALA A 59 -1.32 -7.12 -13.55
N ASP A 60 -1.53 -7.07 -12.23
CA ASP A 60 -2.23 -5.98 -11.56
C ASP A 60 -1.48 -4.65 -11.71
N ALA A 61 -0.16 -4.63 -11.47
CA ALA A 61 0.67 -3.43 -11.68
C ALA A 61 0.67 -2.96 -13.15
N THR A 62 0.65 -3.91 -14.09
CA THR A 62 0.54 -3.59 -15.53
C THR A 62 -0.81 -2.95 -15.83
N ASN A 63 -1.90 -3.52 -15.32
CA ASN A 63 -3.25 -3.00 -15.52
C ASN A 63 -3.44 -1.62 -14.88
N LEU A 64 -2.89 -1.41 -13.69
CA LEU A 64 -2.91 -0.13 -13.01
C LEU A 64 -2.21 0.97 -13.84
N TYR A 65 -0.98 0.71 -14.26
CA TYR A 65 -0.24 1.66 -15.10
C TYR A 65 -0.95 1.90 -16.44
N ASP A 66 -1.40 0.84 -17.12
CA ASP A 66 -2.05 0.97 -18.43
C ASP A 66 -3.42 1.67 -18.32
N SER A 67 -4.13 1.55 -17.19
CA SER A 67 -5.36 2.31 -16.91
C SER A 67 -5.08 3.82 -16.78
N TRP A 68 -4.02 4.18 -16.06
CA TRP A 68 -3.59 5.57 -15.93
C TRP A 68 -3.02 6.14 -17.23
N ASN A 69 -2.21 5.36 -17.95
CA ASN A 69 -1.42 5.85 -19.07
C ASN A 69 -2.11 5.68 -20.44
N THR A 70 -2.81 4.58 -20.65
CA THR A 70 -3.24 4.12 -21.99
C THR A 70 -4.75 4.28 -22.21
N SER A 71 -5.59 3.60 -21.44
CA SER A 71 -7.05 3.66 -21.58
C SER A 71 -7.72 3.19 -20.30
N TYR A 72 -8.76 3.89 -19.86
CA TYR A 72 -9.57 3.49 -18.72
C TYR A 72 -11.02 3.28 -19.14
N LYS A 73 -11.59 2.12 -18.79
CA LYS A 73 -12.98 1.71 -19.14
C LYS A 73 -13.32 1.87 -20.64
N GLY A 74 -12.36 1.58 -21.51
CA GLY A 74 -12.49 1.66 -22.98
C GLY A 74 -12.47 3.08 -23.56
N GLY A 75 -12.21 4.11 -22.74
CA GLY A 75 -12.14 5.51 -23.15
C GLY A 75 -10.70 6.05 -23.14
N ALA A 76 -10.58 7.36 -22.92
CA ALA A 76 -9.29 7.99 -22.66
C ALA A 76 -8.64 7.40 -21.39
N SER A 77 -7.32 7.55 -21.25
CA SER A 77 -6.61 7.14 -20.04
C SER A 77 -7.09 7.94 -18.82
N PHE A 78 -7.00 7.36 -17.61
CA PHE A 78 -7.41 8.08 -16.41
C PHE A 78 -6.59 9.37 -16.21
N ALA A 79 -5.29 9.36 -16.52
CA ALA A 79 -4.45 10.57 -16.52
C ALA A 79 -4.99 11.68 -17.44
N THR A 80 -5.52 11.31 -18.61
CA THR A 80 -6.12 12.28 -19.55
C THR A 80 -7.39 12.87 -18.97
N SER A 81 -8.28 12.03 -18.44
CA SER A 81 -9.54 12.49 -17.85
C SER A 81 -9.33 13.32 -16.58
N PHE A 82 -8.40 12.93 -15.70
CA PHE A 82 -8.08 13.66 -14.47
C PHE A 82 -7.49 15.05 -14.78
N LYS A 83 -6.52 15.14 -15.69
CA LYS A 83 -5.97 16.43 -16.12
C LYS A 83 -6.97 17.32 -16.86
N ALA A 84 -7.96 16.73 -17.54
CA ALA A 84 -8.99 17.49 -18.25
C ALA A 84 -10.12 17.97 -17.33
N HIS A 85 -10.36 17.27 -16.21
CA HIS A 85 -11.36 17.55 -15.18
C HIS A 85 -12.68 18.13 -15.77
N ASN A 86 -13.22 17.44 -16.78
CA ASN A 86 -14.36 17.88 -17.59
C ASN A 86 -15.68 17.18 -17.19
N GLY A 87 -15.73 16.59 -15.99
CA GLY A 87 -16.85 15.86 -15.41
C GLY A 87 -16.68 14.33 -15.42
N ALA A 88 -15.67 13.80 -16.11
CA ALA A 88 -15.36 12.36 -16.05
C ALA A 88 -14.93 11.95 -14.64
N TYR A 89 -15.45 10.81 -14.16
CA TYR A 89 -15.13 10.25 -12.83
C TYR A 89 -15.32 11.24 -11.67
N ASN A 90 -16.29 12.16 -11.82
CA ASN A 90 -16.63 13.21 -10.85
C ASN A 90 -15.58 14.34 -10.69
N PHE A 91 -14.57 14.43 -11.55
CA PHE A 91 -13.66 15.57 -11.59
C PHE A 91 -14.18 16.64 -12.53
N SER A 92 -14.76 17.71 -11.99
CA SER A 92 -15.40 18.80 -12.78
C SER A 92 -14.64 20.13 -12.75
N SER A 93 -13.56 20.19 -11.98
CA SER A 93 -12.69 21.36 -11.82
C SER A 93 -11.31 20.91 -11.36
N ALA A 94 -10.30 21.74 -11.53
CA ALA A 94 -8.97 21.47 -10.98
C ALA A 94 -8.99 21.44 -9.45
N TRP A 95 -9.91 22.17 -8.80
CA TRP A 95 -10.15 22.04 -7.37
C TRP A 95 -10.53 20.61 -6.98
N ASN A 96 -11.48 19.96 -7.67
CA ASN A 96 -11.85 18.58 -7.33
C ASN A 96 -10.65 17.62 -7.43
N CYS A 97 -9.73 17.86 -8.37
CA CYS A 97 -8.50 17.10 -8.47
C CYS A 97 -7.56 17.37 -7.28
N ILE A 98 -7.34 18.63 -6.92
CA ILE A 98 -6.46 18.99 -5.80
C ILE A 98 -7.05 18.54 -4.45
N GLU A 99 -8.37 18.65 -4.29
CA GLU A 99 -9.10 18.15 -3.13
C GLU A 99 -8.88 16.64 -2.99
N GLN A 100 -9.07 15.85 -4.06
CA GLN A 100 -8.79 14.42 -4.05
C GLN A 100 -7.33 14.06 -3.72
N VAL A 101 -6.36 14.85 -4.21
CA VAL A 101 -4.94 14.63 -3.88
C VAL A 101 -4.69 14.88 -2.39
N ILE A 102 -5.28 15.93 -1.81
CA ILE A 102 -5.14 16.22 -0.38
C ILE A 102 -5.90 15.18 0.45
N ASP A 103 -7.08 14.74 0.01
CA ASP A 103 -7.84 13.67 0.67
C ASP A 103 -7.04 12.38 0.76
N GLY A 104 -6.41 11.93 -0.35
CA GLY A 104 -5.54 10.76 -0.32
C GLY A 104 -4.33 10.92 0.61
N CYS A 105 -3.75 12.13 0.70
CA CYS A 105 -2.70 12.43 1.67
C CYS A 105 -3.18 12.36 3.14
N VAL A 106 -4.41 12.85 3.39
CA VAL A 106 -5.05 12.77 4.71
C VAL A 106 -5.31 11.32 5.09
N GLU A 107 -5.93 10.56 4.18
CA GLU A 107 -6.26 9.14 4.36
C GLU A 107 -5.03 8.32 4.74
N ILE A 108 -3.95 8.39 3.96
CA ILE A 108 -2.76 7.59 4.27
C ILE A 108 -2.03 8.06 5.53
N SER A 109 -2.05 9.37 5.85
CA SER A 109 -1.47 9.85 7.11
C SER A 109 -2.24 9.31 8.33
N ASN A 110 -3.57 9.24 8.22
CA ASN A 110 -4.43 8.65 9.23
C ASN A 110 -4.22 7.15 9.34
N GLU A 111 -4.23 6.43 8.21
CA GLU A 111 -4.03 4.99 8.17
C GLU A 111 -2.70 4.56 8.78
N VAL A 112 -1.60 5.25 8.45
CA VAL A 112 -0.29 4.98 9.05
C VAL A 112 -0.33 5.18 10.57
N GLY A 113 -0.90 6.30 11.04
CA GLY A 113 -0.94 6.65 12.46
C GLY A 113 -1.87 5.77 13.29
N GLU A 114 -3.13 5.64 12.88
CA GLU A 114 -4.19 4.98 13.62
C GLU A 114 -4.20 3.46 13.42
N THR A 115 -3.97 3.00 12.18
CA THR A 115 -4.11 1.59 11.81
C THR A 115 -2.75 0.88 11.83
N LYS A 116 -1.83 1.23 10.91
CA LYS A 116 -0.57 0.48 10.72
C LYS A 116 0.32 0.50 11.97
N ILE A 117 0.38 1.63 12.68
CA ILE A 117 1.12 1.77 13.94
C ILE A 117 0.20 1.66 15.16
N GLY A 118 -0.95 2.34 15.11
CA GLY A 118 -1.85 2.47 16.25
C GLY A 118 -2.54 1.17 16.66
N ASP A 119 -2.99 0.33 15.72
CA ASP A 119 -3.67 -0.93 16.07
C ASP A 119 -2.74 -1.93 16.77
N PRO A 120 -1.51 -2.22 16.28
CA PRO A 120 -0.56 -3.02 17.03
C PRO A 120 -0.25 -2.43 18.41
N TYR A 121 -0.06 -1.10 18.51
CA TYR A 121 0.17 -0.42 19.79
C TYR A 121 -1.00 -0.63 20.77
N ASN A 122 -2.23 -0.38 20.33
CA ASN A 122 -3.43 -0.51 21.13
C ASN A 122 -3.64 -1.95 21.62
N LYS A 123 -3.47 -2.94 20.74
CA LYS A 123 -3.52 -4.37 21.09
C LYS A 123 -2.45 -4.72 22.13
N TYR A 124 -1.22 -4.22 21.96
CA TYR A 124 -0.13 -4.47 22.90
C TYR A 124 -0.45 -3.89 24.28
N MET A 125 -0.90 -2.63 24.33
CA MET A 125 -1.27 -1.94 25.57
C MET A 125 -2.50 -2.55 26.26
N ALA A 126 -3.40 -3.19 25.50
CA ALA A 126 -4.50 -4.00 26.02
C ALA A 126 -4.08 -5.40 26.50
N ASN A 127 -2.78 -5.70 26.55
CA ASN A 127 -2.19 -6.99 26.93
C ASN A 127 -2.50 -8.15 25.95
N ASN A 128 -2.92 -7.84 24.71
CA ASN A 128 -3.04 -8.80 23.61
C ASN A 128 -1.71 -8.88 22.83
N VAL A 129 -0.61 -9.16 23.54
CA VAL A 129 0.76 -9.04 23.01
C VAL A 129 0.96 -9.86 21.73
N THR A 130 0.61 -11.14 21.73
CA THR A 130 0.78 -12.00 20.55
C THR A 130 0.03 -11.47 19.33
N GLU A 131 -1.22 -11.03 19.51
CA GLU A 131 -2.04 -10.46 18.44
C GLU A 131 -1.39 -9.18 17.88
N ALA A 132 -0.89 -8.30 18.76
CA ALA A 132 -0.17 -7.10 18.38
C ALA A 132 1.06 -7.40 17.51
N LEU A 133 1.87 -8.41 17.90
CA LEU A 133 3.06 -8.79 17.14
C LEU A 133 2.72 -9.27 15.73
N TYR A 134 1.59 -9.98 15.54
CA TYR A 134 1.19 -10.50 14.22
C TYR A 134 0.34 -9.53 13.41
N ALA A 135 -0.14 -8.43 14.02
CA ALA A 135 -0.90 -7.39 13.34
C ALA A 135 -0.01 -6.36 12.60
N VAL A 136 1.30 -6.33 12.86
CA VAL A 136 2.23 -5.37 12.25
C VAL A 136 2.43 -5.69 10.77
N GLU A 137 1.95 -4.83 9.87
CA GLU A 137 2.19 -4.96 8.42
C GLU A 137 3.69 -4.97 8.08
N SER A 138 4.09 -5.71 7.04
CA SER A 138 5.49 -5.83 6.60
C SER A 138 6.47 -6.38 7.65
N TRP A 139 5.97 -7.16 8.62
CA TRP A 139 6.84 -7.70 9.68
C TRP A 139 7.65 -8.92 9.26
N TYR A 140 7.26 -9.69 8.24
CA TYR A 140 8.00 -10.90 7.86
C TYR A 140 9.43 -10.54 7.42
N SER A 141 9.56 -9.41 6.73
CA SER A 141 10.82 -8.82 6.25
C SER A 141 11.43 -7.79 7.21
N TRP A 142 10.79 -7.51 8.35
CA TRP A 142 11.13 -6.40 9.26
C TRP A 142 11.15 -5.03 8.54
N HIS A 143 10.30 -4.83 7.55
CA HIS A 143 10.29 -3.64 6.67
C HIS A 143 9.30 -2.55 7.12
N SER A 144 8.42 -2.83 8.09
CA SER A 144 7.33 -1.93 8.56
C SER A 144 7.71 -0.45 8.71
N ARG A 145 8.88 -0.14 9.29
CA ARG A 145 9.30 1.26 9.48
C ARG A 145 9.57 1.96 8.15
N ASP A 146 10.21 1.27 7.22
CA ASP A 146 10.61 1.84 5.94
C ASP A 146 9.37 1.94 5.04
N ASP A 147 8.51 0.93 5.07
CA ASP A 147 7.17 0.92 4.47
C ASP A 147 6.35 2.16 4.84
N TYR A 148 6.08 2.34 6.13
CA TYR A 148 5.25 3.44 6.60
C TYR A 148 5.91 4.81 6.36
N THR A 149 7.25 4.86 6.31
CA THR A 149 7.98 6.07 5.95
C THR A 149 7.81 6.41 4.47
N ASN A 150 7.82 5.40 3.59
CA ASN A 150 7.57 5.58 2.16
C ASN A 150 6.12 6.03 1.90
N ASN A 151 5.15 5.59 2.71
CA ASN A 151 3.78 6.13 2.68
C ASN A 151 3.78 7.66 2.97
N ILE A 152 4.53 8.12 3.97
CA ILE A 152 4.69 9.57 4.24
C ILE A 152 5.46 10.28 3.12
N TYR A 153 6.40 9.60 2.45
CA TYR A 153 7.04 10.15 1.26
C TYR A 153 6.11 10.21 0.05
N SER A 154 5.08 9.37 -0.05
CA SER A 154 4.00 9.54 -1.02
C SER A 154 3.31 10.90 -0.85
N ILE A 155 3.00 11.28 0.40
CA ILE A 155 2.45 12.62 0.74
C ILE A 155 3.42 13.72 0.34
N ARG A 156 4.71 13.59 0.68
CA ARG A 156 5.76 14.54 0.28
C ARG A 156 5.77 14.72 -1.24
N ASN A 157 5.77 13.61 -1.98
CA ASN A 157 5.87 13.61 -3.43
C ASN A 157 4.64 14.30 -4.06
N ALA A 158 3.44 14.04 -3.54
CA ALA A 158 2.22 14.73 -3.94
C ALA A 158 2.26 16.24 -3.65
N TYR A 159 2.67 16.63 -2.44
CA TYR A 159 2.71 18.03 -2.01
C TYR A 159 3.78 18.86 -2.74
N TYR A 160 4.95 18.27 -2.97
CA TYR A 160 6.08 18.89 -3.67
C TYR A 160 6.01 18.77 -5.18
N GLY A 161 5.15 17.89 -5.70
CA GLY A 161 5.03 17.63 -7.14
C GLY A 161 6.32 17.08 -7.75
N SER A 162 7.05 16.23 -7.03
CA SER A 162 8.27 15.59 -7.51
C SER A 162 8.51 14.24 -6.80
N LEU A 163 9.41 13.42 -7.36
CA LEU A 163 9.86 12.16 -6.73
C LEU A 163 11.28 12.27 -6.12
N ASP A 164 11.94 13.43 -6.26
CA ASP A 164 13.33 13.63 -5.84
C ASP A 164 13.47 14.45 -4.55
N GLY A 165 12.34 14.70 -3.88
CA GLY A 165 12.27 15.50 -2.65
C GLY A 165 12.44 17.01 -2.86
N LYS A 166 12.56 17.51 -4.10
CA LYS A 166 12.60 18.94 -4.39
C LYS A 166 11.20 19.51 -4.66
N VAL A 167 10.95 20.72 -4.17
CA VAL A 167 9.71 21.45 -4.49
C VAL A 167 9.71 21.87 -5.96
N SER A 168 8.76 21.35 -6.74
CA SER A 168 8.50 21.81 -8.11
C SER A 168 7.86 23.20 -8.11
N ASP A 169 8.15 24.02 -9.13
CA ASP A 169 7.47 25.30 -9.32
C ASP A 169 5.95 25.14 -9.61
N LYS A 170 5.51 23.93 -9.96
CA LYS A 170 4.11 23.57 -10.22
C LYS A 170 3.60 22.59 -9.17
N SER A 171 3.62 23.00 -7.91
CA SER A 171 3.26 22.16 -6.76
C SER A 171 2.31 22.87 -5.81
N ILE A 172 1.62 22.09 -4.97
CA ILE A 172 0.77 22.63 -3.90
C ILE A 172 1.64 23.45 -2.92
N SER A 173 2.82 22.95 -2.57
CA SER A 173 3.80 23.69 -1.75
C SER A 173 4.11 25.06 -2.33
N LYS A 174 4.50 25.14 -3.61
CA LYS A 174 4.85 26.41 -4.25
C LYS A 174 3.68 27.40 -4.28
N LEU A 175 2.48 26.90 -4.57
CA LEU A 175 1.26 27.71 -4.58
C LEU A 175 0.97 28.32 -3.20
N VAL A 176 0.97 27.48 -2.16
CA VAL A 176 0.67 27.90 -0.79
C VAL A 176 1.75 28.83 -0.26
N ALA A 177 3.03 28.55 -0.51
CA ALA A 177 4.13 29.42 -0.10
C ALA A 177 4.00 30.85 -0.65
N GLY A 178 3.44 31.00 -1.85
CA GLY A 178 3.22 32.29 -2.50
C GLY A 178 2.19 33.20 -1.82
N VAL A 179 1.27 32.63 -1.02
CA VAL A 179 0.20 33.37 -0.36
C VAL A 179 0.17 33.21 1.17
N ASN A 180 0.77 32.13 1.69
CA ASN A 180 0.91 31.81 3.10
C ASN A 180 2.12 30.90 3.34
N ALA A 181 3.31 31.51 3.38
CA ALA A 181 4.56 30.81 3.63
C ALA A 181 4.61 30.09 4.99
N GLU A 182 3.90 30.59 6.01
CA GLU A 182 3.85 29.93 7.33
C GLU A 182 3.12 28.60 7.26
N LEU A 183 2.00 28.53 6.52
CA LEU A 183 1.26 27.29 6.32
C LEU A 183 2.06 26.28 5.49
N ASP A 184 2.73 26.71 4.42
CA ASP A 184 3.59 25.83 3.63
C ASP A 184 4.74 25.23 4.45
N MET A 185 5.42 26.06 5.25
CA MET A 185 6.45 25.59 6.17
C MET A 185 5.89 24.60 7.21
N LYS A 186 4.67 24.85 7.69
CA LYS A 186 4.00 23.97 8.65
C LYS A 186 3.68 22.60 8.06
N VAL A 187 3.13 22.53 6.85
CA VAL A 187 2.86 21.27 6.14
C VAL A 187 4.17 20.52 5.90
N SER A 188 5.18 21.19 5.35
CA SER A 188 6.49 20.59 5.06
C SER A 188 7.18 20.05 6.33
N ALA A 189 7.07 20.78 7.45
CA ALA A 189 7.58 20.36 8.74
C ALA A 189 6.82 19.14 9.30
N ALA A 190 5.49 19.10 9.17
CA ALA A 190 4.68 17.98 9.62
C ALA A 190 5.04 16.69 8.84
N ILE A 191 5.17 16.76 7.51
CA ILE A 191 5.60 15.64 6.66
C ILE A 191 6.97 15.12 7.13
N THR A 192 7.94 16.02 7.31
CA THR A 192 9.30 15.66 7.75
C THR A 192 9.30 15.04 9.14
N THR A 193 8.47 15.57 10.04
CA THR A 193 8.36 15.11 11.44
C THR A 193 7.75 13.72 11.52
N ALA A 194 6.68 13.44 10.77
CA ALA A 194 6.06 12.12 10.69
C ALA A 194 7.04 11.06 10.19
N ALA A 195 7.68 11.30 9.03
CA ALA A 195 8.68 10.38 8.48
C ALA A 195 9.85 10.13 9.46
N SER A 196 10.35 11.20 10.10
CA SER A 196 11.46 11.08 11.07
C SER A 196 11.05 10.35 12.34
N ALA A 197 9.82 10.53 12.82
CA ALA A 197 9.31 9.86 14.02
C ALA A 197 9.10 8.37 13.80
N ILE A 198 8.58 7.96 12.64
CA ILE A 198 8.48 6.55 12.24
C ILE A 198 9.88 5.91 12.20
N GLN A 199 10.84 6.59 11.56
CA GLN A 199 12.22 6.13 11.52
C GLN A 199 12.92 6.15 12.89
N ALA A 200 12.44 6.92 13.87
CA ALA A 200 12.99 6.90 15.22
C ALA A 200 12.61 5.64 16.02
N ILE A 201 11.52 4.94 15.64
CA ILE A 201 11.14 3.66 16.25
C ILE A 201 12.33 2.68 16.17
N PRO A 202 12.72 2.00 17.26
CA PRO A 202 13.82 1.04 17.18
C PRO A 202 13.49 -0.12 16.24
N GLN A 203 14.45 -0.50 15.39
CA GLN A 203 14.29 -1.57 14.41
C GLN A 203 14.35 -2.95 15.10
N PRO A 204 13.39 -3.88 14.83
CA PRO A 204 12.16 -3.70 14.06
C PRO A 204 11.00 -3.15 14.91
N PHE A 205 10.05 -2.45 14.28
CA PHE A 205 8.84 -1.94 14.95
C PHE A 205 8.10 -3.04 15.73
N ARG A 206 7.92 -4.23 15.14
CA ARG A 206 7.27 -5.39 15.79
C ARG A 206 7.82 -5.75 17.17
N ASN A 207 9.11 -5.54 17.42
CA ASN A 207 9.74 -5.84 18.71
C ASN A 207 9.75 -4.65 19.68
N ASN A 208 9.31 -3.48 19.21
CA ASN A 208 9.38 -2.21 19.91
C ASN A 208 8.03 -1.48 19.88
N ILE A 209 6.93 -2.23 19.76
CA ILE A 209 5.56 -1.70 19.62
C ILE A 209 5.22 -0.73 20.76
N ASN A 210 5.62 -1.02 22.00
CA ASN A 210 5.30 -0.20 23.18
C ASN A 210 6.34 0.90 23.47
N SER A 211 7.19 1.25 22.51
CA SER A 211 8.23 2.27 22.69
C SER A 211 7.66 3.68 22.79
N GLN A 212 8.43 4.62 23.35
CA GLN A 212 8.02 6.03 23.38
C GLN A 212 8.07 6.63 21.97
N GLU A 213 8.95 6.11 21.13
CA GLU A 213 9.10 6.47 19.72
C GLU A 213 7.87 6.04 18.91
N THR A 214 7.23 4.90 19.23
CA THR A 214 5.94 4.52 18.64
C THR A 214 4.86 5.56 18.95
N VAL A 215 4.75 5.99 20.21
CA VAL A 215 3.78 7.04 20.60
C VAL A 215 4.08 8.36 19.89
N ALA A 216 5.37 8.70 19.74
CA ALA A 216 5.78 9.90 19.00
C ALA A 216 5.43 9.82 17.51
N ALA A 217 5.59 8.65 16.88
CA ALA A 217 5.21 8.42 15.49
C ALA A 217 3.70 8.56 15.28
N ILE A 218 2.86 7.94 16.13
CA ILE A 218 1.40 8.08 16.07
C ILE A 218 0.99 9.57 16.14
N LYS A 219 1.52 10.31 17.13
CA LYS A 219 1.23 11.73 17.30
C LYS A 219 1.68 12.58 16.11
N ALA A 220 2.83 12.27 15.53
CA ALA A 220 3.34 12.99 14.36
C ALA A 220 2.48 12.75 13.11
N CYS A 221 1.96 11.54 12.92
CA CYS A 221 1.00 11.24 11.86
C CYS A 221 -0.36 11.94 12.10
N GLU A 222 -0.87 11.96 13.32
CA GLU A 222 -2.09 12.72 13.70
C GLU A 222 -1.92 14.23 13.43
N GLU A 223 -0.75 14.80 13.76
CA GLU A 223 -0.47 16.21 13.46
C GLU A 223 -0.40 16.47 11.95
N LEU A 224 0.18 15.56 11.17
CA LEU A 224 0.23 15.65 9.71
C LEU A 224 -1.19 15.59 9.10
N GLU A 225 -1.99 14.59 9.49
CA GLU A 225 -3.41 14.48 9.12
C GLU A 225 -4.13 15.80 9.38
N SER A 226 -4.01 16.31 10.61
CA SER A 226 -4.74 17.50 11.02
C SER A 226 -4.30 18.75 10.26
N VAL A 227 -3.01 18.90 9.93
CA VAL A 227 -2.53 20.04 9.15
C VAL A 227 -3.01 19.95 7.69
N LEU A 228 -3.06 18.75 7.12
CA LEU A 228 -3.57 18.54 5.76
C LEU A 228 -5.09 18.80 5.69
N ASP A 229 -5.87 18.21 6.59
CA ASP A 229 -7.33 18.27 6.55
C ASP A 229 -7.89 19.58 7.09
N LYS A 230 -7.42 20.03 8.26
CA LYS A 230 -8.06 21.13 9.00
C LYS A 230 -7.46 22.50 8.68
N GLU A 231 -6.31 22.55 8.01
CA GLU A 231 -5.62 23.81 7.69
C GLU A 231 -5.36 23.96 6.18
N LEU A 232 -4.61 23.06 5.55
CA LEU A 232 -4.24 23.17 4.14
C LEU A 232 -5.46 23.12 3.21
N LYS A 233 -6.27 22.08 3.32
CA LYS A 233 -7.46 21.86 2.49
C LYS A 233 -8.44 23.04 2.54
N PRO A 234 -8.94 23.49 3.72
CA PRO A 234 -9.84 24.63 3.79
C PRO A 234 -9.16 25.94 3.36
N TYR A 235 -7.86 26.12 3.63
CA TYR A 235 -7.14 27.32 3.20
C TYR A 235 -7.13 27.46 1.68
N ILE A 236 -6.86 26.38 0.94
CA ILE A 236 -6.94 26.41 -0.53
C ILE A 236 -8.40 26.58 -0.94
N ARG A 237 -9.33 25.74 -0.44
CA ARG A 237 -10.76 25.77 -0.81
C ARG A 237 -11.36 27.17 -0.72
N ASP A 238 -11.12 27.86 0.39
CA ASP A 238 -11.80 29.12 0.72
C ASP A 238 -11.04 30.36 0.20
N ASN A 239 -9.85 30.17 -0.38
CA ASN A 239 -9.04 31.24 -0.94
C ASN A 239 -9.23 31.38 -2.46
N SER A 240 -10.11 32.31 -2.85
CA SER A 240 -10.44 32.59 -4.25
C SER A 240 -9.27 33.08 -5.12
N THR A 241 -8.13 33.46 -4.53
CA THR A 241 -6.94 33.87 -5.28
C THR A 241 -6.14 32.68 -5.82
N ILE A 242 -6.20 31.54 -5.13
CA ILE A 242 -5.44 30.33 -5.49
C ILE A 242 -6.34 29.15 -5.88
N ASN A 243 -7.64 29.21 -5.56
CA ASN A 243 -8.63 28.22 -5.96
C ASN A 243 -9.33 28.61 -7.27
N SER A 244 -8.59 28.56 -8.37
CA SER A 244 -9.12 28.69 -9.72
C SER A 244 -8.45 27.67 -10.65
N ASN A 245 -9.12 27.27 -11.73
CA ASN A 245 -8.53 26.38 -12.72
C ASN A 245 -7.19 26.94 -13.25
N GLU A 246 -7.12 28.25 -13.54
CA GLU A 246 -5.88 28.88 -14.01
C GLU A 246 -4.69 28.68 -13.04
N ALA A 247 -4.94 28.73 -11.73
CA ALA A 247 -3.91 28.52 -10.71
C ALA A 247 -3.57 27.04 -10.49
N LEU A 248 -4.56 26.14 -10.59
CA LEU A 248 -4.44 24.74 -10.20
C LEU A 248 -4.13 23.78 -11.36
N ASP A 249 -4.54 24.08 -12.60
CA ASP A 249 -4.31 23.24 -13.79
C ASP A 249 -2.82 22.85 -13.93
N PRO A 250 -1.83 23.77 -13.79
CA PRO A 250 -0.43 23.41 -13.91
C PRO A 250 0.05 22.43 -12.83
N ILE A 251 -0.56 22.48 -11.64
CA ILE A 251 -0.24 21.61 -10.50
C ILE A 251 -0.81 20.23 -10.76
N VAL A 252 -2.07 20.13 -11.22
CA VAL A 252 -2.69 18.85 -11.61
C VAL A 252 -1.90 18.19 -12.73
N GLU A 253 -1.50 18.94 -13.76
CA GLU A 253 -0.66 18.42 -14.84
C GLU A 253 0.69 17.90 -14.33
N ASN A 254 1.36 18.67 -13.47
CA ASN A 254 2.65 18.28 -12.92
C ASN A 254 2.52 17.03 -12.04
N TYR A 255 1.55 17.01 -11.14
CA TYR A 255 1.26 15.88 -10.26
C TYR A 255 1.07 14.58 -11.06
N VAL A 256 0.23 14.59 -12.09
CA VAL A 256 -0.01 13.39 -12.91
C VAL A 256 1.24 12.97 -13.69
N ASN A 257 1.92 13.92 -14.34
CA ASN A 257 3.02 13.59 -15.26
C ASN A 257 4.35 13.30 -14.56
N VAL A 258 4.57 13.83 -13.36
CA VAL A 258 5.86 13.77 -12.64
C VAL A 258 5.79 12.85 -11.43
N VAL A 259 4.63 12.69 -10.79
CA VAL A 259 4.44 11.83 -9.62
C VAL A 259 3.74 10.54 -10.03
N VAL A 260 2.45 10.60 -10.35
CA VAL A 260 1.61 9.40 -10.49
C VAL A 260 2.06 8.47 -11.63
N LEU A 261 2.19 9.00 -12.85
CA LEU A 261 2.55 8.16 -14.00
C LEU A 261 3.95 7.54 -13.86
N PRO A 262 5.00 8.28 -13.47
CA PRO A 262 6.31 7.67 -13.22
C PRO A 262 6.31 6.64 -12.10
N THR A 263 5.61 6.88 -10.98
CA THR A 263 5.51 5.90 -9.88
C THR A 263 4.87 4.60 -10.33
N TYR A 264 3.72 4.64 -11.01
CA TYR A 264 3.10 3.41 -11.50
C TYR A 264 3.87 2.74 -12.64
N LYS A 265 4.63 3.51 -13.42
CA LYS A 265 5.53 2.93 -14.41
C LYS A 265 6.65 2.15 -13.73
N ASP A 266 7.27 2.72 -12.71
CA ASP A 266 8.34 2.10 -11.93
C ASP A 266 7.82 0.84 -11.22
N LEU A 267 6.62 0.90 -10.61
CA LEU A 267 5.93 -0.25 -10.03
C LEU A 267 5.73 -1.39 -11.05
N LYS A 268 5.25 -1.09 -12.26
CA LYS A 268 5.09 -2.08 -13.33
C LYS A 268 6.42 -2.73 -13.71
N GLU A 269 7.47 -1.93 -13.91
CA GLU A 269 8.79 -2.41 -14.33
C GLU A 269 9.46 -3.25 -13.24
N LYS A 270 9.38 -2.80 -11.97
CA LYS A 270 9.93 -3.51 -10.81
C LYS A 270 9.14 -4.78 -10.48
N ASN A 271 7.81 -4.81 -10.62
CA ASN A 271 7.02 -6.06 -10.49
C ASN A 271 7.34 -7.07 -11.60
N SER A 272 7.68 -6.61 -12.81
CA SER A 272 8.18 -7.53 -13.85
C SER A 272 9.54 -8.13 -13.46
N THR A 273 10.42 -7.32 -12.84
CA THR A 273 11.73 -7.78 -12.36
C THR A 273 11.59 -8.76 -11.19
N LEU A 274 10.67 -8.48 -10.26
CA LEU A 274 10.31 -9.37 -9.16
C LEU A 274 9.80 -10.73 -9.66
N TYR A 275 8.91 -10.73 -10.66
CA TYR A 275 8.46 -11.95 -11.30
C TYR A 275 9.61 -12.78 -11.88
N ASP A 276 10.55 -12.15 -12.60
CA ASP A 276 11.70 -12.85 -13.18
C ASP A 276 12.62 -13.43 -12.09
N ALA A 277 12.83 -12.72 -10.98
CA ALA A 277 13.59 -13.20 -9.83
C ALA A 277 12.92 -14.40 -9.15
N VAL A 278 11.60 -14.38 -8.98
CA VAL A 278 10.82 -15.50 -8.44
C VAL A 278 10.86 -16.71 -9.36
N VAL A 279 10.74 -16.52 -10.68
CA VAL A 279 10.86 -17.60 -11.66
C VAL A 279 12.25 -18.24 -11.61
N ALA A 280 13.30 -17.42 -11.50
CA ALA A 280 14.69 -17.89 -11.37
C ALA A 280 14.89 -18.70 -10.07
N LEU A 281 14.41 -18.20 -8.93
CA LEU A 281 14.42 -18.92 -7.65
C LEU A 281 13.72 -20.27 -7.77
N ALA A 282 12.53 -20.30 -8.35
CA ALA A 282 11.76 -21.52 -8.50
C ALA A 282 12.42 -22.56 -9.43
N ASN A 283 13.20 -22.12 -10.43
CA ASN A 283 13.94 -23.00 -11.35
C ASN A 283 15.25 -23.54 -10.76
N ASN A 284 15.90 -22.76 -9.89
CA ASN A 284 17.20 -23.11 -9.30
C ASN A 284 17.27 -22.63 -7.84
N PRO A 285 16.60 -23.34 -6.90
CA PRO A 285 16.49 -22.91 -5.52
C PRO A 285 17.84 -22.88 -4.81
N SER A 286 18.15 -21.75 -4.19
CA SER A 286 19.34 -21.56 -3.36
C SER A 286 19.13 -20.36 -2.43
N ASN A 287 19.95 -20.26 -1.37
CA ASN A 287 19.92 -19.10 -0.47
C ASN A 287 20.16 -17.78 -1.24
N SER A 288 21.11 -17.77 -2.18
CA SER A 288 21.39 -16.59 -3.02
C SER A 288 20.21 -16.22 -3.92
N ALA A 289 19.45 -17.21 -4.41
CA ALA A 289 18.25 -16.95 -5.19
C ALA A 289 17.11 -16.38 -4.31
N PHE A 290 16.96 -16.84 -3.06
CA PHE A 290 16.04 -16.25 -2.09
C PHE A 290 16.42 -14.79 -1.78
N GLU A 291 17.69 -14.52 -1.50
CA GLU A 291 18.20 -13.15 -1.30
C GLU A 291 17.91 -12.26 -2.52
N THR A 292 18.11 -12.77 -3.74
CA THR A 292 17.82 -12.04 -4.98
C THR A 292 16.33 -11.70 -5.11
N ALA A 293 15.44 -12.66 -4.85
CA ALA A 293 14.00 -12.44 -4.88
C ALA A 293 13.53 -11.48 -3.75
N CYS A 294 14.11 -11.58 -2.56
CA CYS A 294 13.87 -10.66 -1.44
C CYS A 294 14.26 -9.22 -1.80
N ASN A 295 15.43 -9.02 -2.39
CA ASN A 295 15.87 -7.69 -2.84
C ASN A 295 14.96 -7.13 -3.93
N ALA A 296 14.50 -7.98 -4.85
CA ALA A 296 13.53 -7.57 -5.87
C ALA A 296 12.18 -7.21 -5.27
N TRP A 297 11.76 -7.90 -4.19
CA TRP A 297 10.52 -7.59 -3.46
C TRP A 297 10.61 -6.21 -2.80
N ILE A 298 11.68 -5.93 -2.05
CA ILE A 298 11.91 -4.61 -1.44
C ILE A 298 11.96 -3.51 -2.51
N THR A 299 12.64 -3.77 -3.64
CA THR A 299 12.75 -2.80 -4.73
C THR A 299 11.38 -2.50 -5.34
N ALA A 300 10.54 -3.52 -5.51
CA ALA A 300 9.21 -3.38 -6.09
C ALA A 300 8.15 -2.81 -5.13
N ARG A 301 8.37 -2.97 -3.82
CA ARG A 301 7.58 -2.34 -2.76
C ARG A 301 7.71 -0.83 -2.75
N GLU A 302 8.92 -0.29 -2.90
CA GLU A 302 9.17 1.16 -2.83
C GLU A 302 8.18 2.02 -3.66
N PRO A 303 7.96 1.79 -4.97
CA PRO A 303 7.00 2.59 -5.75
C PRO A 303 5.53 2.28 -5.41
N TRP A 304 5.23 1.12 -4.82
CA TRP A 304 3.89 0.86 -4.28
C TRP A 304 3.65 1.70 -3.02
N GLU A 305 4.57 1.64 -2.06
CA GLU A 305 4.50 2.35 -0.78
C GLU A 305 4.51 3.87 -0.99
N GLU A 306 5.31 4.37 -1.94
CA GLU A 306 5.32 5.76 -2.38
C GLU A 306 4.10 6.15 -3.26
N SER A 307 3.15 5.24 -3.49
CA SER A 307 1.88 5.51 -4.19
C SER A 307 0.65 5.59 -3.29
N GLU A 308 0.79 5.28 -2.01
CA GLU A 308 -0.37 5.12 -1.12
C GLU A 308 -1.10 6.43 -0.78
N ALA A 309 -0.50 7.61 -1.02
CA ALA A 309 -1.22 8.89 -0.94
C ALA A 309 -2.18 9.14 -2.12
N PHE A 310 -2.25 8.22 -3.08
CA PHE A 310 -3.11 8.35 -4.25
C PHE A 310 -3.79 7.06 -4.67
N LEU A 311 -4.30 6.33 -3.67
CA LEU A 311 -5.15 5.16 -3.84
C LEU A 311 -6.59 5.51 -4.28
N PHE A 312 -6.72 6.26 -5.37
CA PHE A 312 -8.00 6.62 -5.98
C PHE A 312 -8.03 6.29 -7.48
N GLY A 313 -9.24 6.25 -8.03
CA GLY A 313 -9.43 5.95 -9.46
C GLY A 313 -9.17 4.47 -9.76
N PRO A 314 -8.34 4.11 -10.77
CA PRO A 314 -8.21 2.72 -11.20
C PRO A 314 -7.79 1.72 -10.12
N VAL A 315 -6.95 2.13 -9.16
CA VAL A 315 -6.45 1.21 -8.12
C VAL A 315 -7.56 0.77 -7.15
N ASP A 316 -8.43 1.71 -6.78
CA ASP A 316 -9.61 1.47 -5.94
C ASP A 316 -10.77 0.84 -6.74
N GLU A 317 -11.18 1.47 -7.84
CA GLU A 317 -12.38 1.07 -8.60
C GLU A 317 -12.30 -0.32 -9.27
N LEU A 318 -11.09 -0.85 -9.45
CA LEU A 318 -10.85 -2.18 -10.02
C LEU A 318 -10.50 -3.24 -8.95
N GLY A 319 -10.55 -2.87 -7.66
CA GLY A 319 -10.14 -3.74 -6.55
C GLY A 319 -8.67 -4.13 -6.61
N LEU A 320 -7.83 -3.31 -7.23
CA LEU A 320 -6.40 -3.60 -7.40
C LEU A 320 -5.64 -3.41 -6.10
N ASP A 321 -6.04 -2.46 -5.26
CA ASP A 321 -5.45 -2.24 -3.96
C ASP A 321 -5.44 -3.52 -3.09
N PRO A 322 -6.60 -4.07 -2.67
CA PRO A 322 -6.62 -5.32 -1.92
C PRO A 322 -6.10 -6.54 -2.71
N ASN A 323 -6.13 -6.53 -4.05
CA ASN A 323 -5.49 -7.59 -4.84
C ASN A 323 -3.96 -7.58 -4.75
N MET A 324 -3.38 -6.39 -4.58
CA MET A 324 -1.94 -6.18 -4.55
C MET A 324 -1.39 -6.15 -3.13
N ASP A 325 -2.16 -5.70 -2.14
CA ASP A 325 -1.60 -5.37 -0.82
C ASP A 325 -2.48 -5.65 0.40
N SER A 326 -3.35 -6.67 0.33
CA SER A 326 -4.15 -7.05 1.50
C SER A 326 -3.31 -7.35 2.75
N TRP A 327 -3.72 -6.75 3.87
CA TRP A 327 -3.25 -7.05 5.21
C TRP A 327 -4.41 -6.96 6.22
N PRO A 328 -4.57 -7.89 7.18
CA PRO A 328 -3.79 -9.10 7.41
C PRO A 328 -4.10 -10.22 6.40
N LEU A 329 -3.21 -11.21 6.32
CA LEU A 329 -3.38 -12.40 5.47
C LEU A 329 -4.12 -13.52 6.19
N ASP A 330 -4.86 -14.34 5.44
CA ASP A 330 -5.30 -15.67 5.92
C ASP A 330 -4.16 -16.68 5.78
N GLN A 331 -3.27 -16.68 6.77
CA GLN A 331 -2.11 -17.57 6.79
C GLN A 331 -2.52 -19.06 6.80
N ASN A 332 -3.67 -19.42 7.37
CA ASN A 332 -4.16 -20.80 7.33
C ASN A 332 -4.52 -21.19 5.90
N ALA A 333 -5.26 -20.33 5.18
CA ALA A 333 -5.60 -20.54 3.79
C ALA A 333 -4.35 -20.59 2.89
N ILE A 334 -3.34 -19.76 3.14
CA ILE A 334 -2.03 -19.84 2.44
C ILE A 334 -1.42 -21.23 2.60
N VAL A 335 -1.36 -21.78 3.82
CA VAL A 335 -0.82 -23.13 4.05
C VAL A 335 -1.67 -24.21 3.37
N GLN A 336 -3.01 -24.07 3.39
CA GLN A 336 -3.90 -25.00 2.70
C GLN A 336 -3.74 -24.98 1.17
N ILE A 337 -3.61 -23.79 0.58
CA ILE A 337 -3.35 -23.60 -0.85
C ILE A 337 -1.98 -24.14 -1.22
N LEU A 338 -0.97 -23.92 -0.39
CA LEU A 338 0.37 -24.49 -0.58
C LEU A 338 0.31 -26.03 -0.64
N ASN A 339 -0.46 -26.66 0.24
CA ASN A 339 -0.59 -28.12 0.23
C ASN A 339 -1.45 -28.63 -0.94
N SER A 340 -2.54 -27.95 -1.28
CA SER A 340 -3.52 -28.41 -2.26
C SER A 340 -3.24 -27.99 -3.71
N GLN A 341 -2.44 -26.94 -3.92
CA GLN A 341 -2.15 -26.30 -5.21
C GLN A 341 -3.40 -25.85 -5.97
N LYS A 342 -4.47 -25.46 -5.26
CA LYS A 342 -5.70 -24.94 -5.84
C LYS A 342 -5.56 -23.45 -6.20
N TRP A 343 -4.90 -23.17 -7.32
CA TRP A 343 -4.55 -21.79 -7.70
C TRP A 343 -5.75 -20.87 -7.99
N GLY A 344 -6.91 -21.43 -8.34
CA GLY A 344 -8.15 -20.65 -8.51
C GLY A 344 -8.66 -20.01 -7.22
N ASP A 345 -8.11 -20.39 -6.06
CA ASP A 345 -8.44 -19.75 -4.78
C ASP A 345 -7.81 -18.35 -4.65
N LEU A 346 -6.77 -18.03 -5.44
CA LEU A 346 -6.16 -16.69 -5.52
C LEU A 346 -6.94 -15.73 -6.45
N GLU A 347 -7.93 -16.24 -7.18
CA GLU A 347 -8.66 -15.51 -8.21
C GLU A 347 -10.11 -15.27 -7.81
N TRP A 348 -10.64 -14.14 -8.28
CA TRP A 348 -12.05 -13.77 -8.22
C TRP A 348 -12.46 -13.12 -9.53
N SER A 349 -13.77 -13.10 -9.81
CA SER A 349 -14.37 -12.52 -11.02
C SER A 349 -15.43 -11.48 -10.68
N GLU A 350 -15.65 -10.54 -11.59
CA GLU A 350 -16.75 -9.57 -11.46
C GLU A 350 -18.09 -10.33 -11.30
N GLY A 351 -18.77 -10.11 -10.18
CA GLY A 351 -20.02 -10.78 -9.82
C GLY A 351 -19.88 -11.90 -8.78
N ASP A 352 -18.66 -12.25 -8.37
CA ASP A 352 -18.43 -13.02 -7.13
C ASP A 352 -18.91 -12.22 -5.91
N ASP A 353 -19.28 -12.94 -4.84
CA ASP A 353 -19.67 -12.30 -3.58
C ASP A 353 -18.45 -11.75 -2.81
N ASP A 354 -18.71 -10.78 -1.94
CA ASP A 354 -17.67 -10.09 -1.18
C ASP A 354 -16.78 -11.06 -0.38
N ALA A 355 -17.34 -12.16 0.13
CA ALA A 355 -16.59 -13.16 0.89
C ALA A 355 -15.60 -13.94 0.00
N LYS A 356 -15.98 -14.30 -1.22
CA LYS A 356 -15.08 -14.94 -2.20
C LYS A 356 -13.99 -13.98 -2.66
N VAL A 357 -14.32 -12.71 -2.87
CA VAL A 357 -13.34 -11.67 -3.24
C VAL A 357 -12.31 -11.48 -2.12
N GLU A 358 -12.77 -11.27 -0.89
CA GLU A 358 -11.91 -11.10 0.29
C GLU A 358 -11.01 -12.33 0.52
N SER A 359 -11.58 -13.54 0.41
CA SER A 359 -10.83 -14.81 0.56
C SER A 359 -9.77 -15.03 -0.52
N ALA A 360 -9.91 -14.40 -1.70
CA ALA A 360 -8.89 -14.46 -2.74
C ALA A 360 -7.82 -13.40 -2.52
N GLN A 361 -8.22 -12.22 -2.05
CA GLN A 361 -7.36 -11.06 -1.80
C GLN A 361 -6.40 -11.30 -0.62
N ASN A 362 -6.87 -11.93 0.46
CA ASN A 362 -6.09 -12.21 1.67
C ASN A 362 -5.04 -13.35 1.54
N VAL A 363 -4.91 -13.96 0.36
CA VAL A 363 -3.96 -15.04 0.04
C VAL A 363 -3.12 -14.76 -1.23
N ARG A 364 -3.05 -13.50 -1.67
CA ARG A 364 -2.23 -13.00 -2.79
C ARG A 364 -1.52 -11.69 -2.40
N GLY A 365 -1.01 -10.96 -3.38
CA GLY A 365 -0.39 -9.65 -3.16
C GLY A 365 1.03 -9.69 -2.58
N PHE A 366 1.57 -8.51 -2.29
CA PHE A 366 2.94 -8.31 -1.82
C PHE A 366 3.19 -9.05 -0.52
N HIS A 367 2.30 -8.95 0.46
CA HIS A 367 2.49 -9.59 1.76
C HIS A 367 2.42 -11.12 1.72
N THR A 368 1.63 -11.72 0.81
CA THR A 368 1.69 -13.18 0.61
C THR A 368 3.05 -13.58 0.03
N LEU A 369 3.57 -12.82 -0.94
CA LEU A 369 4.90 -13.09 -1.48
C LEU A 369 5.99 -12.83 -0.42
N GLU A 370 5.81 -11.83 0.44
CA GLU A 370 6.67 -11.56 1.59
C GLU A 370 6.71 -12.76 2.55
N PHE A 371 5.55 -13.29 2.93
CA PHE A 371 5.43 -14.49 3.77
C PHE A 371 6.19 -15.69 3.17
N LEU A 372 6.11 -15.86 1.85
CA LEU A 372 6.77 -16.95 1.12
C LEU A 372 8.28 -16.73 0.94
N LEU A 373 8.79 -15.49 1.01
CA LEU A 373 10.19 -15.15 0.77
C LEU A 373 10.97 -14.93 2.08
N PHE A 374 10.34 -14.36 3.10
CA PHE A 374 10.97 -13.93 4.35
C PHE A 374 10.48 -14.72 5.55
N LYS A 375 11.32 -14.78 6.59
CA LYS A 375 10.97 -15.22 7.94
C LYS A 375 11.83 -14.45 8.94
N ASP A 376 11.20 -13.86 9.95
CA ASP A 376 11.86 -13.16 11.05
C ASP A 376 12.91 -12.13 10.58
N GLY A 377 12.56 -11.32 9.59
CA GLY A 377 13.41 -10.26 9.06
C GLY A 377 14.53 -10.71 8.13
N LYS A 378 14.49 -11.97 7.68
CA LYS A 378 15.55 -12.55 6.83
C LYS A 378 14.97 -13.30 5.64
N PRO A 379 15.69 -13.35 4.51
CA PRO A 379 15.39 -14.30 3.45
C PRO A 379 15.30 -15.73 4.00
N ARG A 380 14.28 -16.48 3.57
CA ARG A 380 14.20 -17.91 3.84
C ARG A 380 15.38 -18.64 3.19
N THR A 381 15.73 -19.79 3.75
CA THR A 381 16.86 -20.60 3.28
C THR A 381 16.38 -21.96 2.80
N VAL A 382 17.09 -22.52 1.80
CA VAL A 382 16.90 -23.93 1.45
C VAL A 382 17.40 -24.81 2.61
N LYS A 383 16.66 -25.87 2.94
CA LYS A 383 17.00 -26.82 4.02
C LYS A 383 17.40 -28.18 3.46
#